data_AF-A0A526YP64-F1
#
_entry.id   AF-A0A526YP64-F1
#
_cell.length_a   1.000
_cell.length_b   1.000
_cell.length_c   1.000
_cell.angle_alpha   90.00
_cell.angle_beta   90.00
_cell.angle_gamma   90.00
#
_symmetry.space_group_name_H-M   'P 1'
#
loop_
_entity.id
_entity.type
_entity.pdbx_description
1 polymer ?
#
loop_
_entity_poly.entity_id
_entity_poly.type
_entity_poly.pdbx_seq_one_letter_code
_entity_poly.pdbx_strand_id
1 'polypeptide(L)'
;RDAESLAAYYRDVIGLQELSRTGGTITLGAANRPLLDIEADAAAKPDDPRSAGLFHTAFLLPSRADLGRWINHAIANNIGIDGASDHLVSEALYLTDPEGNGIEIYSDRRHEDWKWNGDKIAMATERLNISSVVADVPAGNAAWQGMPDNSIIGHV
;
A
#
# COMPACT_ATOMS: atom_id res chain seq x y z
N ARG A 1 -12.69 -13.59 -5.89
CA ARG A 1 -14.09 -14.11 -5.93
C ARG A 1 -15.06 -13.10 -6.50
N ASP A 2 -15.09 -11.85 -6.01
CA ASP A 2 -15.88 -10.76 -6.59
C ASP A 2 -14.92 -9.66 -7.06
N ALA A 3 -14.55 -9.72 -8.34
CA ALA A 3 -13.56 -8.82 -8.92
C ALA A 3 -14.01 -7.36 -8.92
N GLU A 4 -15.31 -7.07 -9.03
CA GLU A 4 -15.80 -5.69 -9.06
C GLU A 4 -15.74 -5.05 -7.67
N SER A 5 -16.20 -5.76 -6.65
CA SER A 5 -16.13 -5.29 -5.27
C SER A 5 -14.69 -5.10 -4.83
N LEU A 6 -13.80 -6.03 -5.21
CA LEU A 6 -12.37 -5.93 -4.92
C LEU A 6 -11.72 -4.76 -5.66
N ALA A 7 -12.00 -4.59 -6.95
CA ALA A 7 -11.48 -3.46 -7.71
C ALA A 7 -11.95 -2.11 -7.16
N ALA A 8 -13.22 -2.01 -6.74
CA ALA A 8 -13.74 -0.81 -6.07
C ALA A 8 -12.97 -0.49 -4.79
N TYR A 9 -12.69 -1.50 -3.95
CA TYR A 9 -11.88 -1.31 -2.75
C TYR A 9 -10.49 -0.74 -3.06
N TYR A 10 -9.77 -1.32 -4.03
CA TYR A 10 -8.44 -0.82 -4.40
C TYR A 10 -8.47 0.59 -5.01
N ARG A 11 -9.55 0.98 -5.69
CA ARG A 11 -9.72 2.36 -6.18
C ARG A 11 -10.00 3.33 -5.04
N ASP A 12 -10.91 2.99 -4.13
CA ASP A 12 -11.42 3.93 -3.13
C ASP A 12 -10.49 4.06 -1.90
N VAL A 13 -9.90 2.93 -1.48
CA VAL A 13 -9.05 2.85 -0.28
C VAL A 13 -7.59 3.09 -0.62
N ILE A 14 -7.09 2.43 -1.67
CA ILE A 14 -5.67 2.48 -2.07
C ILE A 14 -5.42 3.59 -3.08
N GLY A 15 -6.43 4.04 -3.82
CA GLY A 15 -6.31 5.12 -4.79
C GLY A 15 -5.83 4.67 -6.18
N LEU A 16 -5.83 3.36 -6.47
CA LEU A 16 -5.46 2.87 -7.80
C LEU A 16 -6.47 3.34 -8.85
N GLN A 17 -6.03 3.47 -10.09
CA GLN A 17 -6.86 3.78 -11.24
C GLN A 17 -7.03 2.54 -12.10
N GLU A 18 -8.22 2.40 -12.69
CA GLU A 18 -8.45 1.34 -13.66
C GLU A 18 -7.82 1.69 -15.00
N LEU A 19 -6.94 0.83 -15.49
CA LEU A 19 -6.21 1.03 -16.74
C LEU A 19 -6.87 0.29 -17.91
N SER A 20 -7.37 -0.91 -17.64
CA SER A 20 -8.01 -1.74 -18.67
C SER A 20 -8.92 -2.81 -18.09
N ARG A 21 -9.85 -3.26 -18.92
CA ARG A 21 -10.64 -4.48 -18.73
C ARG A 21 -10.53 -5.34 -19.97
N THR A 22 -9.92 -6.51 -19.87
CA THR A 22 -9.70 -7.39 -21.02
C THR A 22 -9.73 -8.84 -20.57
N GLY A 23 -10.47 -9.68 -21.29
CA GLY A 23 -10.51 -11.13 -21.00
C GLY A 23 -11.07 -11.52 -19.64
N GLY A 24 -11.80 -10.63 -18.95
CA GLY A 24 -12.30 -10.85 -17.59
C GLY A 24 -11.34 -10.40 -16.48
N THR A 25 -10.17 -9.87 -16.85
CA THR A 25 -9.20 -9.26 -15.93
C THR A 25 -9.44 -7.75 -15.83
N ILE A 26 -9.44 -7.22 -14.61
CA ILE A 26 -9.44 -5.79 -14.30
C ILE A 26 -8.02 -5.40 -13.91
N THR A 27 -7.38 -4.53 -14.70
CA THR A 27 -6.03 -4.04 -14.42
C THR A 27 -6.10 -2.69 -13.74
N LEU A 28 -5.54 -2.61 -12.54
CA LEU A 28 -5.42 -1.39 -11.74
C LEU A 28 -3.96 -0.93 -11.65
N GLY A 29 -3.75 0.37 -11.49
CA GLY A 29 -2.40 0.94 -11.46
C GLY A 29 -2.33 2.40 -11.02
N ALA A 30 -1.17 3.00 -11.27
CA ALA A 30 -0.90 4.41 -11.01
C ALA A 30 -0.45 5.09 -12.30
N ALA A 31 -1.14 6.16 -12.71
CA ALA A 31 -1.01 6.75 -14.04
C ALA A 31 -1.13 5.69 -15.14
N ASN A 32 -0.05 5.42 -15.89
CA ASN A 32 -0.03 4.43 -16.97
C ASN A 32 0.69 3.14 -16.58
N ARG A 33 1.01 2.93 -15.30
CA ARG A 33 1.74 1.75 -14.81
C ARG A 33 0.77 0.75 -14.18
N PRO A 34 0.59 -0.43 -14.76
CA PRO A 34 -0.12 -1.54 -14.12
C PRO A 34 0.58 -1.96 -12.83
N LEU A 35 -0.18 -2.18 -11.76
CA LEU A 35 0.31 -2.61 -10.44
C LEU A 35 -0.42 -3.85 -9.92
N LEU A 36 -1.69 -4.04 -10.31
CA LEU A 36 -2.50 -5.15 -9.83
C LEU A 36 -3.44 -5.61 -10.95
N ASP A 37 -3.44 -6.91 -11.23
CA ASP A 37 -4.46 -7.55 -12.05
C ASP A 37 -5.42 -8.32 -11.14
N ILE A 38 -6.71 -8.12 -11.34
CA ILE A 38 -7.78 -8.80 -10.60
C ILE A 38 -8.54 -9.70 -11.58
N GLU A 39 -8.51 -10.99 -11.31
CA GLU A 39 -9.23 -12.01 -12.06
C GLU A 39 -10.40 -12.57 -11.25
N ALA A 40 -11.57 -12.67 -11.88
CA ALA A 40 -12.73 -13.29 -11.27
C ALA A 40 -12.62 -14.81 -11.30
N ASP A 41 -12.41 -15.43 -10.14
CA ASP A 41 -12.56 -16.86 -9.95
C ASP A 41 -13.65 -17.13 -8.89
N ALA A 42 -14.78 -17.68 -9.35
CA ALA A 42 -15.91 -18.04 -8.49
C ALA A 42 -15.65 -19.32 -7.68
N ALA A 43 -14.70 -20.16 -8.10
CA ALA A 43 -14.28 -21.36 -7.39
C ALA A 43 -13.16 -21.10 -6.37
N ALA A 44 -12.56 -19.90 -6.39
CA ALA A 44 -11.57 -19.50 -5.41
C ALA A 44 -12.13 -19.62 -3.99
N LYS A 45 -11.33 -20.19 -3.10
CA LYS A 45 -11.69 -20.34 -1.69
C LYS A 45 -11.44 -19.02 -0.96
N PRO A 46 -12.19 -18.73 0.13
CA PRO A 46 -11.80 -17.68 1.06
C PRO A 46 -10.38 -17.95 1.59
N ASP A 47 -9.67 -16.89 1.98
CA ASP A 47 -8.40 -17.02 2.68
C ASP A 47 -8.51 -17.92 3.92
N ASP A 48 -7.45 -18.69 4.20
CA ASP A 48 -7.27 -19.44 5.44
C ASP A 48 -5.92 -19.03 6.04
N PRO A 49 -5.92 -18.20 7.11
CA PRO A 49 -4.69 -17.70 7.75
C PRO A 49 -3.78 -18.78 8.32
N ARG A 50 -4.25 -20.03 8.40
CA ARG A 50 -3.45 -21.19 8.83
C ARG A 50 -2.78 -21.91 7.66
N SER A 51 -3.06 -21.51 6.42
CA SER A 51 -2.48 -22.07 5.21
C SER A 51 -1.36 -21.18 4.68
N ALA A 52 -0.49 -21.72 3.83
CA ALA A 52 0.46 -20.91 3.09
C ALA A 52 -0.30 -20.12 2.00
N GLY A 53 -0.08 -18.81 1.92
CA GLY A 53 -0.75 -17.92 0.98
C GLY A 53 0.06 -16.64 0.79
N LEU A 54 -0.52 -15.68 0.06
CA LEU A 54 0.02 -14.33 -0.05
C LEU A 54 0.01 -13.70 1.35
N PHE A 55 1.15 -13.17 1.79
CA PHE A 55 1.18 -12.44 3.06
C PHE A 55 0.66 -11.01 2.82
N HIS A 56 1.28 -10.25 1.92
CA HIS A 56 0.75 -8.97 1.48
C HIS A 56 1.30 -8.53 0.12
N THR A 57 0.61 -7.59 -0.54
CA THR A 57 1.19 -6.83 -1.66
C THR A 57 1.63 -5.45 -1.17
N ALA A 58 2.91 -5.10 -1.40
CA ALA A 58 3.49 -3.85 -0.92
C ALA A 58 3.54 -2.76 -2.00
N PHE A 59 2.74 -1.71 -1.84
CA PHE A 59 2.72 -0.52 -2.67
C PHE A 59 3.73 0.52 -2.14
N LEU A 60 4.83 0.69 -2.88
CA LEU A 60 5.85 1.70 -2.58
C LEU A 60 5.42 3.04 -3.16
N LEU A 61 5.27 4.03 -2.29
CA LEU A 61 5.04 5.42 -2.65
C LEU A 61 6.35 6.15 -2.96
N PRO A 62 6.35 7.12 -3.89
CA PRO A 62 7.58 7.80 -4.32
C PRO A 62 8.17 8.73 -3.25
N SER A 63 7.39 9.15 -2.25
CA SER A 63 7.89 9.97 -1.15
C SER A 63 7.17 9.73 0.17
N ARG A 64 7.85 10.05 1.27
CA ARG A 64 7.28 10.07 2.63
C ARG A 64 6.09 11.02 2.77
N ALA A 65 6.09 12.13 2.01
CA ALA A 65 4.95 13.04 1.96
C ALA A 65 3.72 12.40 1.32
N ASP A 66 3.88 11.51 0.35
CA ASP A 66 2.76 10.76 -0.23
C ASP A 66 2.14 9.80 0.78
N LEU A 67 2.98 9.14 1.60
CA LEU A 67 2.51 8.33 2.72
C LEU A 67 1.72 9.20 3.72
N GLY A 68 2.21 10.40 4.03
CA GLY A 68 1.49 11.37 4.85
C GLY A 68 0.13 11.79 4.28
N ARG A 69 0.02 12.00 2.97
CA ARG A 69 -1.26 12.29 2.31
C ARG A 69 -2.22 11.12 2.39
N TRP A 70 -1.73 9.89 2.18
CA TRP A 70 -2.56 8.70 2.31
C TRP A 70 -3.03 8.49 3.76
N ILE A 71 -2.19 8.73 4.76
CA ILE A 71 -2.58 8.70 6.18
C ILE A 71 -3.72 9.70 6.45
N ASN A 72 -3.61 10.93 5.97
CA ASN A 72 -4.67 11.93 6.13
C ASN A 72 -5.98 11.48 5.47
N HIS A 73 -5.91 10.85 4.30
CA HIS A 73 -7.06 10.25 3.62
C HIS A 73 -7.68 9.12 4.44
N ALA A 74 -6.86 8.22 4.99
CA ALA A 74 -7.31 7.13 5.84
C ALA A 74 -8.04 7.65 7.09
N ILE A 75 -7.49 8.68 7.74
CA ILE A 75 -8.13 9.34 8.90
C ILE A 75 -9.46 9.98 8.49
N ALA A 76 -9.48 10.75 7.40
CA ALA A 76 -10.67 11.49 6.97
C ALA A 76 -11.83 10.56 6.58
N ASN A 77 -11.53 9.37 6.04
CA ASN A 77 -12.51 8.39 5.61
C ASN A 77 -12.72 7.24 6.60
N ASN A 78 -12.09 7.30 7.78
CA ASN A 78 -12.15 6.26 8.81
C ASN A 78 -11.81 4.86 8.25
N ILE A 79 -10.78 4.79 7.41
CA ILE A 79 -10.25 3.54 6.85
C ILE A 79 -9.57 2.75 7.98
N GLY A 80 -9.94 1.48 8.14
CA GLY A 80 -9.34 0.58 9.11
C GLY A 80 -7.90 0.22 8.72
N ILE A 81 -7.00 0.21 9.70
CA ILE A 81 -5.60 -0.16 9.56
C ILE A 81 -5.32 -1.29 10.55
N ASP A 82 -4.66 -2.36 10.10
CA ASP A 82 -4.32 -3.52 10.93
C ASP A 82 -3.02 -3.30 11.71
N GLY A 83 -2.10 -2.51 11.14
CA GLY A 83 -0.82 -2.18 11.77
C GLY A 83 -0.11 -1.00 11.12
N ALA A 84 0.86 -0.44 11.84
CA ALA A 84 1.75 0.59 11.32
C ALA A 84 3.12 0.44 11.97
N SER A 85 4.18 0.46 11.16
CA SER A 85 5.54 0.19 11.65
C SER A 85 6.60 1.06 11.00
N ASP A 86 7.66 1.34 11.76
CA ASP A 86 8.92 1.89 11.28
C ASP A 86 9.96 0.76 11.29
N HIS A 87 10.55 0.49 10.12
CA HIS A 87 11.53 -0.56 9.91
C HIS A 87 12.97 -0.07 9.90
N LEU A 88 13.21 1.20 10.23
CA LEU A 88 14.49 1.92 10.14
C LEU A 88 14.99 2.15 8.70
N VAL A 89 14.44 1.44 7.73
CA VAL A 89 14.68 1.61 6.29
C VAL A 89 13.45 2.10 5.54
N SER A 90 12.26 1.83 6.08
CA SER A 90 10.97 2.19 5.52
C SER A 90 9.95 2.45 6.63
N GLU A 91 8.90 3.19 6.29
CA GLU A 91 7.75 3.43 7.15
C GLU A 91 6.50 2.93 6.42
N ALA A 92 5.68 2.13 7.10
CA ALA A 92 4.62 1.35 6.47
C ALA A 92 3.31 1.33 7.27
N LEU A 93 2.18 1.24 6.57
CA LEU A 93 0.87 0.89 7.11
C LEU A 93 0.36 -0.38 6.45
N TYR A 94 -0.34 -1.19 7.25
CA TYR A 94 -0.84 -2.50 6.86
C TYR A 94 -2.36 -2.53 6.94
N LEU A 95 -2.98 -3.13 5.93
CA LEU A 95 -4.43 -3.32 5.82
C LEU A 95 -4.71 -4.73 5.28
N THR A 96 -5.97 -5.13 5.38
CA THR A 96 -6.47 -6.35 4.79
C THR A 96 -7.62 -6.00 3.85
N ASP A 97 -7.57 -6.51 2.63
CA ASP A 97 -8.63 -6.30 1.65
C ASP A 97 -9.88 -7.17 1.95
N PRO A 98 -11.02 -6.94 1.27
CA PRO A 98 -12.25 -7.69 1.53
C PRO A 98 -12.17 -9.20 1.29
N GLU A 99 -11.14 -9.68 0.56
CA GLU A 99 -10.92 -11.11 0.32
C GLU A 99 -9.90 -11.74 1.26
N GLY A 100 -9.25 -10.94 2.12
CA GLY A 100 -8.28 -11.38 3.12
C GLY A 100 -6.82 -11.19 2.72
N ASN A 101 -6.54 -10.56 1.57
CA ASN A 101 -5.16 -10.32 1.17
C ASN A 101 -4.57 -9.15 1.97
N GLY A 102 -3.36 -9.34 2.51
CA GLY A 102 -2.64 -8.25 3.14
C GLY A 102 -2.22 -7.19 2.11
N ILE A 103 -2.22 -5.95 2.56
CA ILE A 103 -1.76 -4.79 1.81
C ILE A 103 -0.77 -4.05 2.69
N GLU A 104 0.36 -3.68 2.12
CA GLU A 104 1.29 -2.73 2.72
C GLU A 104 1.35 -1.47 1.84
N ILE A 105 1.24 -0.30 2.46
CA ILE A 105 1.50 0.98 1.80
C ILE A 105 2.66 1.63 2.54
N TYR A 106 3.74 1.90 1.83
CA TYR A 106 4.99 2.31 2.48
C TYR A 106 5.78 3.33 1.68
N SER A 107 6.72 3.98 2.36
CA SER A 107 7.75 4.80 1.74
C SER A 107 9.12 4.42 2.29
N ASP A 108 10.10 4.30 1.41
CA ASP A 108 11.49 4.09 1.80
C ASP A 108 12.11 5.38 2.35
N ARG A 109 12.96 5.22 3.37
CA ARG A 109 13.97 6.22 3.70
C ARG A 109 15.03 6.21 2.61
N ARG A 110 15.67 7.36 2.38
CA ARG A 110 16.78 7.44 1.43
C ARG A 110 17.87 6.44 1.87
N HIS A 111 18.46 5.74 0.90
CA HIS A 111 19.43 4.70 1.18
C HIS A 111 20.64 5.21 1.99
N GLU A 112 21.05 6.47 1.80
CA GLU A 112 22.09 7.14 2.58
C GLU A 112 21.77 7.31 4.08
N ASP A 113 20.48 7.26 4.45
CA ASP A 113 20.02 7.41 5.83
C ASP A 113 19.99 6.04 6.55
N TRP A 114 20.11 4.93 5.82
CA TRP A 114 20.07 3.58 6.38
C TRP A 114 21.26 3.34 7.32
N LYS A 115 20.98 2.71 8.47
CA LYS A 115 22.02 2.37 9.44
C LYS A 115 22.55 0.99 9.15
N TRP A 116 23.88 0.88 9.13
CA TRP A 116 24.60 -0.36 8.87
C TRP A 116 25.27 -0.84 10.16
N ASN A 117 25.19 -2.14 10.43
CA ASN A 117 25.93 -2.83 11.47
C ASN A 117 26.88 -3.83 10.78
N GLY A 118 28.07 -3.34 10.44
CA GLY A 118 29.01 -4.08 9.60
C GLY A 118 28.47 -4.23 8.18
N ASP A 119 28.30 -5.47 7.73
CA ASP A 119 27.78 -5.84 6.42
C ASP A 119 26.25 -5.98 6.36
N LYS A 120 25.56 -5.77 7.50
CA LYS A 120 24.11 -5.91 7.62
C LYS A 120 23.43 -4.57 7.79
N ILE A 121 22.25 -4.45 7.19
CA ILE A 121 21.36 -3.32 7.42
C ILE A 121 20.65 -3.52 8.76
N ALA A 122 20.56 -2.45 9.55
CA ALA A 122 19.77 -2.45 10.78
C ALA A 122 18.28 -2.43 10.43
N MET A 123 17.53 -3.39 10.95
CA MET A 123 16.09 -3.54 10.78
C MET A 123 15.42 -3.60 12.14
N ALA A 124 14.23 -3.01 12.26
CA ALA A 124 13.39 -3.14 13.44
C ALA A 124 11.92 -3.24 13.05
N THR A 125 11.06 -3.39 14.04
CA THR A 125 9.61 -3.21 13.91
C THR A 125 9.19 -2.30 15.05
N GLU A 126 9.40 -0.99 14.86
CA GLU A 126 9.06 0.02 15.85
C GLU A 126 7.68 0.61 15.58
N ARG A 127 7.10 1.25 16.59
CA ARG A 127 5.82 1.94 16.43
C ARG A 127 6.01 3.15 15.51
N LEU A 128 5.24 3.22 14.43
CA LEU A 128 5.30 4.36 13.52
C LEU A 128 4.89 5.68 14.20
N ASN A 129 5.69 6.72 14.02
CA ASN A 129 5.34 8.07 14.44
C ASN A 129 4.48 8.77 13.37
N ILE A 130 3.17 8.52 13.41
CA ILE A 130 2.19 9.03 12.45
C ILE A 130 2.26 10.56 12.30
N SER A 131 2.33 11.30 13.41
CA SER A 131 2.38 12.77 13.38
C SER A 131 3.62 13.29 12.64
N SER A 132 4.74 12.58 12.74
CA SER A 132 5.99 12.92 12.02
C SER A 132 5.87 12.68 10.52
N VAL A 133 5.20 11.62 10.09
CA VAL A 133 4.98 11.35 8.65
C VAL A 133 4.02 12.38 8.06
N VAL A 134 2.93 12.69 8.77
CA VAL A 134 1.96 13.71 8.33
C VAL A 134 2.58 15.11 8.26
N ALA A 135 3.56 15.42 9.12
CA ALA A 135 4.26 16.71 9.10
C ALA A 135 5.10 16.95 7.84
N ASP A 136 5.47 15.90 7.09
CA ASP A 136 6.20 16.03 5.82
C ASP A 136 5.30 16.47 4.65
N VAL A 137 3.99 16.47 4.85
CA VAL A 137 3.03 16.90 3.84
C VAL A 137 3.13 18.42 3.65
N PRO A 138 3.49 18.92 2.45
CA PRO A 138 3.64 20.36 2.22
C PRO A 138 2.33 21.12 2.39
N ALA A 139 2.40 22.31 2.98
CA ALA A 139 1.26 23.21 3.10
C ALA A 139 0.66 23.51 1.71
N GLY A 140 -0.67 23.43 1.61
CA GLY A 140 -1.40 23.64 0.35
C GLY A 140 -1.46 22.44 -0.60
N ASN A 141 -0.81 21.31 -0.28
CA ASN A 141 -0.87 20.07 -1.06
C ASN A 141 -1.12 18.85 -0.16
N ALA A 142 -2.18 18.94 0.64
CA ALA A 142 -2.48 17.97 1.69
C ALA A 142 -3.41 16.82 1.26
N ALA A 143 -4.13 17.00 0.15
CA ALA A 143 -5.14 16.04 -0.29
C ALA A 143 -4.51 14.82 -0.96
N TRP A 144 -5.02 13.63 -0.63
CA TRP A 144 -4.81 12.43 -1.43
C TRP A 144 -5.61 12.55 -2.72
N GLN A 145 -4.95 12.34 -3.87
CA GLN A 145 -5.55 12.47 -5.20
C GLN A 145 -5.60 11.13 -5.94
N GLY A 146 -5.42 10.03 -5.21
CA GLY A 146 -5.13 8.71 -5.76
C GLY A 146 -3.64 8.36 -5.66
N MET A 147 -3.33 7.13 -6.07
CA MET A 147 -1.98 6.58 -6.05
C MET A 147 -1.04 7.44 -6.93
N PRO A 148 0.06 7.98 -6.38
CA PRO A 148 0.98 8.83 -7.12
C PRO A 148 1.62 8.15 -8.32
N ASP A 149 1.91 8.96 -9.34
CA ASP A 149 2.78 8.56 -10.45
C ASP A 149 4.12 8.05 -9.91
N ASN A 150 4.62 6.97 -10.51
CA ASN A 150 5.84 6.26 -10.12
C ASN A 150 5.75 5.39 -8.85
N SER A 151 4.57 5.23 -8.25
CA SER A 151 4.37 4.13 -7.31
C SER A 151 4.64 2.77 -7.98
N ILE A 152 5.21 1.82 -7.24
CA ILE A 152 5.53 0.48 -7.72
C ILE A 152 5.10 -0.59 -6.72
N ILE A 153 5.08 -1.85 -7.15
CA ILE A 153 5.08 -2.98 -6.22
C ILE A 153 6.51 -3.20 -5.74
N GLY A 154 6.73 -3.07 -4.44
CA GLY A 154 8.02 -3.28 -3.80
C GLY A 154 8.32 -4.76 -3.59
N HIS A 155 7.37 -5.49 -3.01
CA HIS A 155 7.47 -6.93 -2.73
C HIS A 155 6.08 -7.58 -2.52
N VAL A 156 6.07 -8.92 -2.46
CA VAL A 156 4.92 -9.79 -2.19
C VAL A 156 5.29 -10.96 -1.28
#